data_AF-A0A1C5D4V0-F1
#
_entry.id   AF-A0A1C5D4V0-F1
#
_cell.length_a   1.000
_cell.length_b   1.000
_cell.length_c   1.000
_cell.angle_alpha   90.00
_cell.angle_beta   90.00
_cell.angle_gamma   90.00
#
_symmetry.space_group_name_H-M   'P 1'
#
loop_
_entity.id
_entity.type
_entity.pdbx_description
1 polymer ?
#
loop_
_entity_poly.entity_id
_entity_poly.type
_entity_poly.pdbx_seq_one_letter_code
_entity_poly.pdbx_strand_id
1 'polypeptide(L)'
;MRRLVTSLAATAVTAAATIALAAPAQAVPADKQQVLASWTQTSASSYNTWLAARNNQGSWSAYQFDWSTDYCSSSPDNPFGFPFQTACARHDFGYRNHKAMGIFDANKARLDSAFYEDLKRVCGAYSGATKTSCDGTAWTYYQAVKIFG
;
A
#
# COMPACT_ATOMS: atom_id res chain seq x y z
N MET A 1 -17.14 -0.20 84.56
CA MET A 1 -17.56 -0.82 83.28
C MET A 1 -17.24 0.15 82.15
N ARG A 2 -16.14 -0.09 81.42
CA ARG A 2 -15.59 0.81 80.38
C ARG A 2 -16.31 0.54 79.05
N ARG A 3 -16.93 1.58 78.46
CA ARG A 3 -17.51 1.53 77.11
C ARG A 3 -16.40 1.70 76.08
N LEU A 4 -16.21 0.70 75.22
CA LEU A 4 -15.35 0.78 74.03
C LEU A 4 -16.18 1.36 72.88
N VAL A 5 -15.76 2.50 72.35
CA VAL A 5 -16.32 3.12 71.16
C VAL A 5 -15.46 2.67 69.98
N THR A 6 -16.04 1.88 69.08
CA THR A 6 -15.42 1.45 67.82
C THR A 6 -15.67 2.49 66.74
N SER A 7 -14.64 3.26 66.39
CA SER A 7 -14.68 4.20 65.27
C SER A 7 -14.49 3.45 63.95
N LEU A 8 -15.54 3.37 63.12
CA LEU A 8 -15.39 2.93 61.73
C LEU A 8 -14.80 4.07 60.89
N ALA A 9 -13.58 3.89 60.39
CA ALA A 9 -13.02 4.75 59.35
C ALA A 9 -13.59 4.33 57.99
N ALA A 10 -14.38 5.20 57.36
CA ALA A 10 -14.89 4.98 56.01
C ALA A 10 -13.82 5.40 54.98
N THR A 11 -13.23 4.44 54.27
CA THR A 11 -12.39 4.70 53.10
C THR A 11 -13.27 4.99 51.89
N ALA A 12 -13.34 6.26 51.49
CA ALA A 12 -13.99 6.67 50.25
C ALA A 12 -13.07 6.37 49.06
N VAL A 13 -13.35 5.29 48.31
CA VAL A 13 -12.71 5.01 47.02
C VAL A 13 -13.45 5.79 45.93
N THR A 14 -12.86 6.86 45.41
CA THR A 14 -13.36 7.58 44.25
C THR A 14 -13.02 6.82 42.97
N ALA A 15 -14.00 6.11 42.41
CA ALA A 15 -13.88 5.51 41.08
C ALA A 15 -14.03 6.61 40.01
N ALA A 16 -12.91 7.02 39.40
CA ALA A 16 -12.94 7.88 38.22
C ALA A 16 -13.33 7.04 37.00
N ALA A 17 -14.57 7.17 36.53
CA ALA A 17 -15.03 6.54 35.30
C ALA A 17 -14.46 7.31 34.09
N THR A 18 -13.47 6.73 33.42
CA THR A 18 -12.99 7.23 32.12
C THR A 18 -13.99 6.82 31.04
N ILE A 19 -14.79 7.78 30.57
CA ILE A 19 -15.64 7.57 29.39
C ILE A 19 -14.73 7.58 28.17
N ALA A 20 -14.42 6.40 27.63
CA ALA A 20 -13.77 6.27 26.34
C ALA A 20 -14.79 6.68 25.25
N LEU A 21 -14.59 7.84 24.63
CA LEU A 21 -15.32 8.23 23.44
C LEU A 21 -14.85 7.35 22.28
N ALA A 22 -15.67 6.36 21.91
CA ALA A 22 -15.45 5.64 20.66
C ALA A 22 -15.66 6.62 19.50
N ALA A 23 -14.60 6.87 18.71
CA ALA A 23 -14.73 7.63 17.48
C ALA A 23 -15.73 6.92 16.55
N PRO A 24 -16.59 7.65 15.82
CA PRO A 24 -17.50 7.03 14.87
C PRO A 24 -16.70 6.24 13.83
N ALA A 25 -17.13 5.02 13.52
CA ALA A 25 -16.57 4.26 12.41
C ALA A 25 -16.76 5.06 11.12
N GLN A 26 -15.67 5.61 10.59
CA GLN A 26 -15.70 6.33 9.33
C GLN A 26 -15.95 5.32 8.21
N ALA A 27 -17.05 5.49 7.49
CA ALA A 27 -17.32 4.71 6.30
C ALA A 27 -16.21 4.96 5.27
N VAL A 28 -15.79 3.89 4.58
CA VAL A 28 -14.87 4.01 3.45
C VAL A 28 -15.49 4.94 2.40
N PRO A 29 -14.75 5.93 1.87
CA PRO A 29 -15.26 6.82 0.84
C PRO A 29 -15.83 6.06 -0.37
N ALA A 30 -16.98 6.53 -0.88
CA ALA A 30 -17.70 5.90 -1.98
C ALA A 30 -16.91 5.90 -3.31
N ASP A 31 -15.94 6.80 -3.43
CA ASP A 31 -15.06 6.95 -4.61
C ASP A 31 -13.78 6.12 -4.53
N LYS A 32 -13.64 5.21 -3.54
CA LYS A 32 -12.45 4.36 -3.37
C LYS A 32 -12.05 3.62 -4.64
N GLN A 33 -13.00 3.08 -5.40
CA GLN A 33 -12.71 2.36 -6.64
C GLN A 33 -12.12 3.29 -7.71
N GLN A 34 -12.66 4.51 -7.83
CA GLN A 34 -12.23 5.52 -8.79
C GLN A 34 -10.83 6.01 -8.44
N VAL A 35 -10.55 6.25 -7.16
CA VAL A 35 -9.20 6.61 -6.68
C VAL A 35 -8.21 5.48 -6.98
N LEU A 36 -8.55 4.23 -6.65
CA LEU A 36 -7.71 3.06 -6.96
C LEU A 36 -7.43 2.93 -8.46
N ALA A 37 -8.45 3.10 -9.29
CA ALA A 37 -8.29 3.08 -10.74
C ALA A 37 -7.37 4.22 -11.22
N SER A 38 -7.50 5.43 -10.67
CA SER A 38 -6.67 6.59 -11.07
C SER A 38 -5.18 6.38 -10.81
N TRP A 39 -4.82 5.61 -9.78
CA TRP A 39 -3.43 5.31 -9.39
C TRP A 39 -2.81 4.08 -10.06
N THR A 40 -3.62 3.33 -10.80
CA THR A 40 -3.22 2.06 -11.42
C THR A 40 -3.35 2.08 -12.94
N GLN A 41 -3.14 3.25 -13.55
CA GLN A 41 -2.99 3.41 -14.99
C GLN A 41 -1.52 3.31 -15.39
N THR A 42 -1.29 3.17 -16.70
CA THR A 42 0.05 3.04 -17.31
C THR A 42 0.80 4.37 -17.40
N SER A 43 0.08 5.50 -17.36
CA SER A 43 0.64 6.83 -17.55
C SER A 43 1.59 7.26 -16.42
N ALA A 44 2.54 8.13 -16.77
CA ALA A 44 3.42 8.76 -15.78
C ALA A 44 2.65 9.61 -14.76
N SER A 45 1.54 10.24 -15.18
CA SER A 45 0.68 11.01 -14.27
C SER A 45 0.08 10.12 -13.18
N SER A 46 -0.42 8.93 -13.54
CA SER A 46 -0.95 7.95 -12.59
C SER A 46 0.12 7.49 -11.60
N TYR A 47 1.30 7.13 -12.11
CA TYR A 47 2.46 6.78 -11.27
C TYR A 47 2.82 7.90 -10.28
N ASN A 48 2.92 9.15 -10.75
CA ASN A 48 3.28 10.28 -9.91
C ASN A 48 2.22 10.57 -8.83
N THR A 49 0.93 10.47 -9.17
CA THR A 49 -0.16 10.64 -8.19
C THR A 49 -0.16 9.54 -7.14
N TRP A 50 0.07 8.28 -7.54
CA TRP A 50 0.22 7.17 -6.60
C TRP A 50 1.45 7.36 -5.70
N LEU A 51 2.58 7.79 -6.26
CA LEU A 51 3.81 8.00 -5.50
C LEU A 51 3.65 9.11 -4.45
N ALA A 52 2.98 10.21 -4.82
CA ALA A 52 2.63 11.27 -3.88
C ALA A 52 1.71 10.74 -2.75
N ALA A 53 0.72 9.91 -3.08
CA ALA A 53 -0.15 9.28 -2.08
C ALA A 53 0.60 8.30 -1.17
N ARG A 54 1.49 7.47 -1.72
CA ARG A 54 2.36 6.55 -0.96
C ARG A 54 3.28 7.28 0.02
N ASN A 55 3.75 8.47 -0.34
CA ASN A 55 4.59 9.29 0.53
C ASN A 55 3.78 10.03 1.62
N ASN A 56 2.45 9.98 1.55
CA ASN A 56 1.55 10.64 2.49
C ASN A 56 0.32 9.76 2.81
N GLN A 57 0.56 8.49 3.19
CA GLN A 57 -0.51 7.50 3.39
C GLN A 57 -1.52 7.92 4.47
N GLY A 58 -1.08 8.69 5.48
CA GLY A 58 -1.94 9.19 6.54
C GLY A 58 -3.13 10.01 6.02
N SER A 59 -2.93 10.82 4.97
CA SER A 59 -4.00 11.57 4.30
C SER A 59 -5.00 10.69 3.55
N TRP A 60 -4.69 9.42 3.33
CA TRP A 60 -5.53 8.44 2.62
C TRP A 60 -6.06 7.33 3.55
N SER A 61 -5.87 7.47 4.87
CA SER A 61 -6.27 6.47 5.87
C SER A 61 -7.76 6.10 5.81
N ALA A 62 -8.65 7.06 5.53
CA ALA A 62 -10.09 6.82 5.38
C ALA A 62 -10.42 5.80 4.27
N TYR A 63 -9.57 5.69 3.24
CA TYR A 63 -9.77 4.75 2.14
C TYR A 63 -9.40 3.32 2.52
N GLN A 64 -8.65 3.09 3.61
CA GLN A 64 -8.22 1.77 4.05
C GLN A 64 -7.60 0.96 2.87
N PHE A 65 -6.68 1.60 2.13
CA PHE A 65 -5.90 0.89 1.13
C PHE A 65 -4.84 0.01 1.81
N ASP A 66 -4.59 -1.16 1.22
CA ASP A 66 -3.45 -1.99 1.58
C ASP A 66 -2.18 -1.39 0.94
N TRP A 67 -1.31 -0.84 1.79
CA TRP A 67 -0.02 -0.27 1.39
C TRP A 67 1.16 -1.24 1.56
N SER A 68 0.90 -2.47 2.04
CA SER A 68 1.92 -3.49 2.23
C SER A 68 2.59 -3.86 0.91
N THR A 69 3.88 -4.11 0.98
CA THR A 69 4.70 -4.52 -0.16
C THR A 69 5.88 -5.31 0.37
N ASP A 70 6.24 -6.35 -0.36
CA ASP A 70 7.48 -7.10 -0.22
C ASP A 70 8.49 -6.71 -1.31
N TYR A 71 8.21 -5.60 -1.99
CA TYR A 71 9.00 -5.06 -3.09
C TYR A 71 9.20 -6.12 -4.17
N CYS A 72 10.42 -6.33 -4.64
CA CYS A 72 10.71 -7.26 -5.71
C CYS A 72 11.16 -8.65 -5.18
N SER A 73 10.75 -9.04 -3.97
CA SER A 73 11.18 -10.28 -3.28
C SER A 73 11.02 -11.56 -4.11
N SER A 74 9.90 -11.67 -4.84
CA SER A 74 9.53 -12.83 -5.65
C SER A 74 9.75 -12.59 -7.14
N SER A 75 10.49 -11.53 -7.47
CA SER A 75 10.82 -11.19 -8.86
C SER A 75 12.03 -11.99 -9.34
N PRO A 76 12.19 -12.17 -10.66
CA PRO A 76 13.42 -12.73 -11.24
C PRO A 76 14.68 -11.96 -10.81
N ASP A 77 15.84 -12.58 -10.99
CA ASP A 77 17.12 -11.96 -10.65
C ASP A 77 17.34 -10.62 -11.38
N ASN A 78 17.90 -9.65 -10.67
CA ASN A 78 18.29 -8.34 -11.19
C ASN A 78 19.80 -8.14 -10.98
N PRO A 79 20.65 -8.81 -11.77
CA PRO A 79 22.09 -8.89 -11.53
C PRO A 79 22.81 -7.54 -11.66
N PHE A 80 22.20 -6.57 -12.35
CA PHE A 80 22.74 -5.23 -12.54
C PHE A 80 22.20 -4.22 -11.51
N GLY A 81 21.31 -4.64 -10.60
CA GLY A 81 20.82 -3.80 -9.51
C GLY A 81 19.98 -2.60 -9.94
N PHE A 82 19.23 -2.70 -11.05
CA PHE A 82 18.34 -1.61 -11.47
C PHE A 82 17.30 -1.29 -10.38
N PRO A 83 17.04 -0.01 -10.07
CA PRO A 83 16.22 0.38 -8.91
C PRO A 83 14.72 0.22 -9.17
N PHE A 84 14.25 -1.03 -9.27
CA PHE A 84 12.86 -1.39 -9.58
C PHE A 84 11.91 -1.44 -8.38
N GLN A 85 12.40 -1.23 -7.15
CA GLN A 85 11.61 -1.38 -5.92
C GLN A 85 10.32 -0.56 -5.92
N THR A 86 10.35 0.68 -6.42
CA THR A 86 9.14 1.53 -6.45
C THR A 86 8.11 1.03 -7.46
N ALA A 87 8.54 0.48 -8.59
CA ALA A 87 7.66 -0.16 -9.57
C ALA A 87 6.98 -1.40 -8.96
N CYS A 88 7.76 -2.25 -8.28
CA CYS A 88 7.23 -3.43 -7.57
C CYS A 88 6.21 -3.02 -6.49
N ALA A 89 6.51 -1.99 -5.70
CA ALA A 89 5.60 -1.50 -4.68
C ALA A 89 4.25 -0.99 -5.24
N ARG A 90 4.24 -0.39 -6.45
CA ARG A 90 2.99 0.02 -7.09
C ARG A 90 2.21 -1.16 -7.66
N HIS A 91 2.93 -2.16 -8.20
CA HIS A 91 2.33 -3.41 -8.66
C HIS A 91 1.64 -4.15 -7.51
N ASP A 92 2.33 -4.32 -6.37
CA ASP A 92 1.77 -4.91 -5.14
C ASP A 92 0.52 -4.17 -4.67
N PHE A 93 0.61 -2.84 -4.60
CA PHE A 93 -0.53 -1.99 -4.23
C PHE A 93 -1.72 -2.26 -5.15
N GLY A 94 -1.50 -2.29 -6.46
CA GLY A 94 -2.53 -2.59 -7.44
C GLY A 94 -3.15 -3.97 -7.21
N TYR A 95 -2.32 -4.99 -7.09
CA TYR A 95 -2.72 -6.38 -6.89
C TYR A 95 -3.56 -6.57 -5.63
N ARG A 96 -3.02 -6.16 -4.48
CA ARG A 96 -3.63 -6.36 -3.17
C ARG A 96 -5.00 -5.68 -3.08
N ASN A 97 -5.07 -4.42 -3.51
CA ASN A 97 -6.33 -3.66 -3.42
C ASN A 97 -7.39 -4.12 -4.42
N HIS A 98 -7.01 -4.52 -5.65
CA HIS A 98 -7.97 -5.07 -6.59
C HIS A 98 -8.46 -6.47 -6.17
N LYS A 99 -7.59 -7.30 -5.57
CA LYS A 99 -7.98 -8.61 -4.98
C LYS A 99 -8.94 -8.41 -3.81
N ALA A 100 -8.65 -7.48 -2.89
CA ALA A 100 -9.52 -7.16 -1.76
C ALA A 100 -10.91 -6.65 -2.18
N MET A 101 -11.04 -6.05 -3.37
CA MET A 101 -12.29 -5.58 -3.93
C MET A 101 -13.00 -6.59 -4.84
N GLY A 102 -12.42 -7.78 -5.07
CA GLY A 102 -13.02 -8.80 -5.95
C GLY A 102 -13.05 -8.43 -7.44
N ILE A 103 -12.21 -7.49 -7.87
CA ILE A 103 -12.15 -6.99 -9.26
C ILE A 103 -10.80 -7.27 -9.94
N PHE A 104 -9.98 -8.16 -9.36
CA PHE A 104 -8.61 -8.39 -9.82
C PHE A 104 -8.51 -8.87 -11.27
N ASP A 105 -9.25 -9.90 -11.64
CA ASP A 105 -9.10 -10.57 -12.94
C ASP A 105 -9.34 -9.62 -14.12
N ALA A 106 -10.36 -8.76 -14.02
CA ALA A 106 -10.68 -7.76 -15.04
C ALA A 106 -9.62 -6.65 -15.17
N ASN A 107 -8.77 -6.47 -14.15
CA ASN A 107 -7.81 -5.37 -14.07
C ASN A 107 -6.35 -5.83 -14.21
N LYS A 108 -6.05 -7.11 -13.96
CA LYS A 108 -4.70 -7.68 -13.92
C LYS A 108 -3.83 -7.26 -15.11
N ALA A 109 -4.34 -7.40 -16.34
CA ALA A 109 -3.59 -7.06 -17.54
C ALA A 109 -3.15 -5.58 -17.59
N ARG A 110 -3.98 -4.66 -17.06
CA ARG A 110 -3.62 -3.24 -16.94
C ARG A 110 -2.58 -3.03 -15.84
N LEU A 111 -2.70 -3.72 -14.71
CA LEU A 111 -1.74 -3.63 -13.60
C LEU A 111 -0.34 -4.09 -14.03
N ASP A 112 -0.26 -5.23 -14.74
CA ASP A 112 1.00 -5.76 -15.27
C ASP A 112 1.61 -4.81 -16.31
N SER A 113 0.78 -4.25 -17.19
CA SER A 113 1.22 -3.23 -18.15
C SER A 113 1.72 -1.97 -17.44
N ALA A 114 1.04 -1.52 -16.39
CA ALA A 114 1.43 -0.34 -15.63
C ALA A 114 2.77 -0.54 -14.91
N PHE A 115 3.00 -1.74 -14.37
CA PHE A 115 4.29 -2.16 -13.82
C PHE A 115 5.39 -2.12 -14.89
N TYR A 116 5.15 -2.68 -16.08
CA TYR A 116 6.14 -2.64 -17.14
C TYR A 116 6.49 -1.21 -17.58
N GLU A 117 5.51 -0.31 -17.66
CA GLU A 117 5.76 1.10 -17.95
C GLU A 117 6.58 1.80 -16.85
N ASP A 118 6.41 1.43 -15.58
CA ASP A 118 7.25 1.95 -14.49
C ASP A 118 8.70 1.49 -14.61
N LEU A 119 8.90 0.20 -14.89
CA LEU A 119 10.24 -0.36 -15.09
C LEU A 119 10.94 0.35 -16.26
N LYS A 120 10.24 0.53 -17.39
CA LYS A 120 10.78 1.26 -18.54
C LYS A 120 11.09 2.73 -18.24
N ARG A 121 10.32 3.39 -17.35
CA ARG A 121 10.65 4.74 -16.89
C ARG A 121 11.97 4.79 -16.14
N VAL A 122 12.24 3.82 -15.27
CA VAL A 122 13.57 3.65 -14.65
C VAL A 122 14.63 3.46 -15.72
N CYS A 123 14.36 2.61 -16.71
CA CYS A 123 15.29 2.34 -17.81
C CYS A 123 15.53 3.56 -18.73
N GLY A 124 14.64 4.55 -18.74
CA GLY A 124 14.79 5.80 -19.47
C GLY A 124 15.94 6.69 -18.97
N ALA A 125 16.44 6.45 -17.75
CA ALA A 125 17.59 7.17 -17.19
C ALA A 125 18.95 6.66 -17.71
N TYR A 126 18.96 5.53 -18.44
CA TYR A 126 20.17 4.92 -18.98
C TYR A 126 20.25 5.06 -20.49
N SER A 127 21.45 4.85 -21.04
CA SER A 127 21.71 4.82 -22.48
C SER A 127 22.60 3.63 -22.87
N GLY A 128 22.71 3.34 -24.16
CA GLY A 128 23.60 2.30 -24.70
C GLY A 128 23.28 0.90 -24.15
N ALA A 129 24.34 0.10 -23.91
CA ALA A 129 24.19 -1.27 -23.43
C ALA A 129 23.45 -1.38 -22.09
N THR A 130 23.67 -0.43 -21.17
CA THR A 130 22.98 -0.40 -19.87
C THR A 130 21.47 -0.24 -20.04
N LYS A 131 21.03 0.59 -20.98
CA LYS A 131 19.61 0.73 -21.31
C LYS A 131 19.05 -0.59 -21.84
N THR A 132 19.73 -1.23 -22.78
CA THR A 132 19.31 -2.53 -23.34
C THR A 132 19.19 -3.59 -22.24
N SER A 133 20.17 -3.68 -21.34
CA SER A 133 20.11 -4.60 -20.20
C SER A 133 18.95 -4.27 -19.26
N CYS A 134 18.70 -3.00 -18.97
CA CYS A 134 17.57 -2.57 -18.13
C CYS A 134 16.22 -2.94 -18.76
N ASP A 135 16.03 -2.61 -20.04
CA ASP A 135 14.79 -2.91 -20.77
C ASP A 135 14.58 -4.43 -20.87
N GLY A 136 15.65 -5.22 -21.00
CA GLY A 136 15.63 -6.68 -20.95
C GLY A 136 15.19 -7.22 -19.59
N THR A 137 15.78 -6.75 -18.49
CA THR A 137 15.36 -7.14 -17.13
C THR A 137 13.91 -6.71 -16.86
N ALA A 138 13.52 -5.51 -17.30
CA ALA A 138 12.15 -5.02 -17.18
C ALA A 138 11.14 -5.92 -17.90
N TRP A 139 11.49 -6.39 -19.10
CA TRP A 139 10.66 -7.33 -19.85
C TRP A 139 10.54 -8.67 -19.14
N THR A 140 11.63 -9.21 -18.59
CA THR A 140 11.61 -10.45 -17.81
C THR A 140 10.69 -10.35 -16.58
N TYR A 141 10.74 -9.22 -15.86
CA TYR A 141 9.86 -8.94 -14.72
C TYR A 141 8.39 -8.90 -15.14
N TYR A 142 8.07 -8.20 -16.23
CA TYR A 142 6.71 -8.14 -16.78
C TYR A 142 6.19 -9.52 -17.19
N GLN A 143 7.02 -10.33 -17.85
CA GLN A 143 6.62 -11.68 -18.27
C GLN A 143 6.38 -12.61 -17.07
N ALA A 144 7.16 -12.49 -16.00
CA ALA A 144 6.97 -13.28 -14.79
C ALA A 144 5.57 -13.04 -14.17
N VAL A 145 5.18 -11.77 -13.97
CA VAL A 145 3.86 -11.45 -13.39
C VAL A 145 2.71 -11.76 -14.35
N LYS A 146 2.94 -11.66 -15.66
CA LYS A 146 1.94 -12.01 -16.68
C LYS A 146 1.59 -13.50 -16.64
N ILE A 147 2.58 -14.36 -16.42
CA ILE A 147 2.43 -15.84 -16.44
C ILE A 147 2.02 -16.37 -15.06
N PHE A 148 2.61 -15.86 -13.97
CA PHE A 148 2.49 -16.45 -12.64
C PHE A 148 1.71 -15.59 -11.62
N GLY A 149 1.41 -14.33 -11.95
CA GLY A 149 0.75 -13.38 -11.04
C GLY A 149 -0.76 -13.56 -10.91
#